data_AF-A0A1V6CEJ1-F1
#
_entry.id   AF-A0A1V6CEJ1-F1
#
_cell.length_a   1.000
_cell.length_b   1.000
_cell.length_c   1.000
_cell.angle_alpha   90.00
_cell.angle_beta   90.00
_cell.angle_gamma   90.00
#
_symmetry.space_group_name_H-M   'P 1'
#
loop_
_entity.id
_entity.type
_entity.pdbx_description
1 polymer ?
#
loop_
_entity_poly.entity_id
_entity_poly.type
_entity_poly.pdbx_seq_one_letter_code
_entity_poly.pdbx_strand_id
1 'polypeptide(L)' 'MEKNGIVSATLAEIYLEQGYLEKAIAIYDQLLAKEPENDSYRVRLSSLKKTLKEKSRSPLFKRVLRNKNR' A
#
# COMPACT_ATOMS: atom_id res chain seq x y z
N MET A 1 25.48 -7.40 1.59
CA MET A 1 24.35 -6.46 1.36
C MET A 1 23.10 -7.09 1.93
N GLU A 2 22.83 -6.91 3.23
CA GLU A 2 21.56 -7.30 3.82
C GLU A 2 20.77 -6.04 4.13
N LYS A 3 20.00 -5.56 3.15
CA LYS A 3 18.91 -4.62 3.44
C LYS A 3 17.74 -5.42 4.02
N ASN A 4 17.96 -6.10 5.15
CA ASN A 4 16.86 -6.60 5.97
C ASN A 4 16.27 -5.40 6.72
N GLY A 5 15.66 -4.48 5.97
CA GLY A 5 14.77 -3.50 6.55
C GLY A 5 13.74 -4.26 7.38
N ILE A 6 13.53 -3.84 8.61
CA ILE A 6 12.59 -4.47 9.53
C ILE A 6 11.20 -4.35 8.88
N VAL A 7 10.72 -5.42 8.26
CA VAL A 7 9.34 -5.53 7.79
C VAL A 7 8.50 -5.84 9.02
N SER A 8 7.64 -4.90 9.38
CA SER A 8 6.73 -5.02 10.52
C SER A 8 5.38 -4.42 10.16
N ALA A 9 4.34 -4.89 10.84
CA ALA A 9 3.01 -4.31 10.70
C ALA A 9 3.04 -2.80 11.01
N THR A 10 3.82 -2.39 12.03
CA THR A 10 4.02 -0.97 12.38
C THR A 10 4.58 -0.16 11.21
N LEU A 11 5.58 -0.68 10.49
CA LEU A 11 6.13 0.01 9.33
C LEU A 11 5.09 0.11 8.19
N ALA A 12 4.31 -0.93 7.98
CA ALA A 12 3.22 -0.90 6.99
C ALA A 12 2.20 0.20 7.34
N GLU A 13 1.80 0.30 8.61
CA GLU A 13 0.86 1.31 9.09
C GLU A 13 1.41 2.73 8.93
N ILE A 14 2.70 2.97 9.24
CA ILE A 14 3.34 4.27 9.00
C ILE A 14 3.27 4.65 7.52
N TYR A 15 3.50 3.70 6.60
CA TYR A 15 3.34 3.97 5.17
C TYR A 15 1.89 4.28 4.78
N LEU A 16 0.90 3.68 5.43
CA LEU A 16 -0.52 4.02 5.21
C LEU A 16 -0.84 5.44 5.67
N GLU A 17 -0.37 5.83 6.85
CA GLU A 17 -0.56 7.19 7.38
C GLU A 17 0.05 8.25 6.46
N GLN A 18 1.18 7.94 5.84
CA GLN A 18 1.83 8.79 4.84
C GLN A 18 1.17 8.73 3.44
N GLY A 19 0.18 7.86 3.24
CA GLY A 19 -0.52 7.67 1.97
C GLY A 19 0.20 6.77 0.95
N TYR A 20 1.31 6.15 1.33
CA TYR A 20 2.07 5.19 0.51
C TYR A 20 1.44 3.78 0.55
N LEU A 21 0.22 3.67 0.02
CA LEU A 21 -0.56 2.43 -0.04
C LEU A 21 0.21 1.25 -0.66
N GLU A 22 0.94 1.48 -1.75
CA GLU A 22 1.69 0.43 -2.46
C GLU A 22 2.84 -0.13 -1.61
N LYS A 23 3.52 0.72 -0.83
CA LYS A 23 4.61 0.29 0.07
C LYS A 23 4.06 -0.51 1.25
N ALA A 24 2.94 -0.09 1.81
CA ALA A 24 2.27 -0.84 2.87
C ALA A 24 1.80 -2.22 2.39
N ILE A 25 1.25 -2.32 1.17
CA ILE A 25 0.86 -3.59 0.54
C ILE A 25 2.07 -4.51 0.40
N ALA A 26 3.22 -4.00 -0.07
CA ALA A 26 4.43 -4.81 -0.20
C ALA A 26 4.91 -5.38 1.14
N ILE A 27 4.82 -4.60 2.22
CA ILE A 27 5.19 -5.08 3.55
C ILE A 27 4.21 -6.13 4.06
N TYR A 28 2.90 -5.93 3.91
CA TYR A 28 1.92 -6.94 4.30
C TYR A 28 2.05 -8.23 3.49
N ASP A 29 2.46 -8.16 2.23
CA ASP A 29 2.77 -9.32 1.39
C ASP A 29 3.99 -10.08 1.94
N GLN A 30 5.06 -9.36 2.31
CA GLN A 30 6.24 -9.95 2.94
C GLN A 30 5.96 -10.54 4.33
N LEU A 31 5.12 -9.89 5.14
CA LEU A 31 4.69 -10.39 6.44
C LEU A 31 3.86 -11.67 6.29
N LEU A 32 2.94 -11.69 5.34
CA LEU A 32 2.12 -12.86 5.05
C LEU A 32 2.95 -14.02 4.48
N ALA A 33 4.00 -13.74 3.70
CA ALA A 33 4.92 -14.77 3.23
C ALA A 33 5.72 -15.42 4.39
N LYS A 34 5.98 -14.66 5.47
CA LYS A 34 6.64 -15.17 6.69
C LYS A 34 5.67 -15.89 7.63
N GLU A 35 4.46 -15.35 7.76
CA GLU A 35 3.40 -15.85 8.64
C GLU A 35 2.14 -16.16 7.82
N PRO A 36 2.14 -17.23 7.00
CA PRO A 36 1.04 -17.51 6.09
C PRO A 36 -0.26 -17.89 6.80
N GLU A 37 -0.19 -18.33 8.06
CA GLU A 37 -1.31 -18.63 8.95
C GLU A 37 -1.95 -17.38 9.58
N ASN A 38 -1.32 -16.22 9.44
CA ASN A 38 -1.83 -14.99 10.04
C ASN A 38 -2.95 -14.39 9.17
N ASP A 39 -4.20 -14.77 9.49
CA ASP A 39 -5.39 -14.28 8.80
C ASP A 39 -5.54 -12.75 8.88
N SER A 40 -5.03 -12.13 9.94
CA SER A 40 -5.08 -10.67 10.08
C SER A 40 -4.32 -9.98 8.94
N TYR A 41 -3.14 -10.51 8.55
CA TYR A 41 -2.38 -9.98 7.42
C TYR A 41 -3.10 -10.23 6.09
N ARG A 42 -3.76 -11.38 5.91
CA ARG A 42 -4.57 -11.66 4.70
C ARG A 42 -5.70 -10.66 4.54
N VAL A 43 -6.47 -10.44 5.60
CA VAL A 43 -7.62 -9.52 5.61
C VAL A 43 -7.15 -8.08 5.34
N ARG A 44 -6.05 -7.67 5.99
CA ARG A 44 -5.48 -6.33 5.82
C ARG A 44 -4.99 -6.13 4.38
N LEU A 45 -4.21 -7.07 3.85
CA LEU A 45 -3.71 -7.02 2.47
C LEU A 45 -4.84 -6.93 1.44
N SER A 46 -5.90 -7.73 1.61
CA SER A 46 -7.08 -7.71 0.74
C SER A 46 -7.78 -6.35 0.76
N SER A 47 -7.99 -5.79 1.96
CA SER A 47 -8.60 -4.48 2.15
C SER A 47 -7.78 -3.37 1.49
N LEU A 48 -6.46 -3.38 1.67
CA LEU A 48 -5.56 -2.39 1.05
C LEU A 48 -5.56 -2.46 -0.48
N LYS A 49 -5.55 -3.68 -1.05
CA LYS A 49 -5.64 -3.88 -2.51
C LYS A 49 -6.95 -3.34 -3.08
N LYS A 50 -8.06 -3.49 -2.35
CA LYS A 50 -9.36 -2.91 -2.73
C LYS A 50 -9.31 -1.37 -2.73
N THR A 51 -8.79 -0.77 -1.67
CA THR A 51 -8.64 0.70 -1.56
C THR A 51 -7.76 1.26 -2.67
N LEU A 52 -6.65 0.60 -3.03
CA LEU A 52 -5.79 1.01 -4.13
C LEU A 52 -6.53 0.98 -5.48
N LYS A 53 -7.35 -0.04 -5.71
CA LYS A 53 -8.19 -0.18 -6.91
C LYS A 53 -9.28 0.90 -6.98
N GLU A 54 -9.85 1.29 -5.86
CA GLU A 54 -10.84 2.37 -5.78
C GLU A 54 -10.19 3.74 -6.05
N LYS A 55 -9.02 3.99 -5.46
CA LYS A 55 -8.26 5.25 -5.66
C LYS A 55 -7.80 5.42 -7.11
N SER A 56 -7.31 4.35 -7.75
CA SER A 56 -6.92 4.35 -9.17
C SER A 56 -8.11 4.50 -10.14
N ARG A 57 -9.33 4.12 -9.73
CA ARG A 57 -10.56 4.32 -10.51
C ARG A 57 -11.10 5.74 -10.44
N SER A 58 -10.65 6.57 -9.51
CA SER A 58 -11.11 7.96 -9.41
C SER A 58 -10.49 8.83 -10.53
N PRO A 59 -11.28 9.38 -11.47
CA PRO A 59 -10.76 10.23 -12.54
C PRO A 59 -10.39 11.64 -12.08
N LEU A 60 -10.49 11.94 -10.78
CA LEU A 60 -10.27 13.28 -10.21
C LEU A 60 -8.85 13.80 -10.44
N PHE A 61 -7.85 12.91 -10.52
CA PHE A 61 -6.45 13.30 -10.73
C PHE A 61 -6.12 13.64 -12.20
N LYS A 62 -6.93 13.23 -13.19
CA LYS A 62 -6.69 13.56 -14.61
C LYS A 62 -7.06 15.00 -14.97
N ARG A 63 -7.74 15.74 -14.08
CA ARG A 63 -8.22 17.10 -14.37
C ARG A 63 -7.25 18.19 -13.93
N VAL A 64 -6.30 17.90 -13.03
CA VAL A 64 -5.33 18.89 -12.52
C VAL A 64 -4.12 19.08 -13.44
N LEU A 65 -3.80 18.12 -14.32
CA LEU A 65 -2.65 18.21 -15.23
C LEU A 65 -2.96 18.82 -16.61
N ARG A 66 -4.14 19.44 -16.78
CA ARG A 66 -4.52 20.12 -18.03
C ARG A 66 -4.73 21.60 -17.79
N ASN A 67 -3.71 22.30 -17.30
CA ASN A 67 -3.71 23.75 -17.42
C ASN A 67 -2.31 24.30 -17.61
N LYS A 68 -2.19 25.07 -18.70
CA LYS A 68 -1.17 26.08 -18.98
C LYS A 68 0.07 25.66 -19.76
N ASN A 69 -0.14 25.37 -21.05
CA ASN A 69 0.69 26.00 -22.10
C ASN A 69 -0.22 26.95 -22.89
N ARG A 70 -0.22 28.22 -22.49
CA ARG A 70 -0.53 29.35 -23.38
C ARG A 70 0.79 29.89 -23.88
#